data_AF-J8LJG7-F1
#
_entry.id   AF-J8LJG7-F1
#
_cell.length_a   1.000
_cell.length_b   1.000
_cell.length_c   1.000
_cell.angle_alpha   90.00
_cell.angle_beta   90.00
_cell.angle_gamma   90.00
#
_symmetry.space_group_name_H-M   'P 1'
#
loop_
_entity.id
_entity.type
_entity.pdbx_description
1 polymer ?
#
loop_
_entity_poly.entity_id
_entity_poly.type
_entity_poly.pdbx_seq_one_letter_code
_entity_poly.pdbx_strand_id
1 'polypeptide(L)'
;MSTRLKALNAYRHGLRATRIAFQNDTEVLSAARAKMRSGMVNPPNPKLTEEEQIKHLEDVAVFLKRNLVQGKKVNDGNKKEPRYHLNIHKDTELGDNETTADPTARVKTNLKARPFKCSDKKQ
;
A
#
# COMPACT_ATOMS: atom_id res chain seq x y z
N MET A 1 -3.95 16.87 -25.44
CA MET A 1 -3.59 15.43 -25.42
C MET A 1 -4.86 14.59 -25.49
N SER A 2 -4.97 13.68 -26.45
CA SER A 2 -6.14 12.78 -26.60
C SER A 2 -6.35 11.92 -25.36
N THR A 3 -7.61 11.71 -24.93
CA THR A 3 -7.99 10.88 -23.77
C THR A 3 -7.44 9.45 -23.90
N ARG A 4 -7.49 8.88 -25.11
CA ARG A 4 -6.90 7.58 -25.45
C ARG A 4 -5.40 7.52 -25.14
N LEU A 5 -4.65 8.58 -25.48
CA LEU A 5 -3.21 8.63 -25.23
C LEU A 5 -2.92 8.68 -23.72
N LYS A 6 -3.68 9.49 -22.97
CA LYS A 6 -3.58 9.55 -21.50
C LYS A 6 -3.85 8.19 -20.88
N ALA A 7 -4.91 7.50 -21.32
CA ALA A 7 -5.26 6.17 -20.84
C ALA A 7 -4.15 5.13 -21.10
N LEU A 8 -3.55 5.13 -22.29
CA LEU A 8 -2.43 4.23 -22.61
C LEU A 8 -1.18 4.51 -21.76
N ASN A 9 -0.92 5.78 -21.46
CA ASN A 9 0.20 6.14 -20.59
C ASN A 9 -0.03 5.70 -19.15
N ALA A 10 -1.22 5.93 -18.59
CA ALA A 10 -1.60 5.45 -17.27
C ALA A 10 -1.49 3.91 -17.17
N TYR A 11 -1.96 3.19 -18.19
CA TYR A 11 -1.82 1.73 -18.25
C TYR A 11 -0.34 1.28 -18.24
N ARG A 12 0.52 1.93 -19.03
CA ARG A 12 1.96 1.65 -19.04
C ARG A 12 2.61 1.95 -17.68
N HIS A 13 2.18 3.02 -17.01
CA HIS A 13 2.65 3.33 -15.65
C HIS A 13 2.30 2.20 -14.68
N GLY A 14 1.07 1.70 -14.70
CA GLY A 14 0.67 0.56 -13.87
C GLY A 14 1.45 -0.73 -14.17
N LEU A 15 1.70 -1.03 -15.46
CA LEU A 15 2.53 -2.19 -15.83
C LEU A 15 3.99 -2.08 -15.37
N ARG A 16 4.54 -0.85 -15.32
CA ARG A 16 5.88 -0.61 -14.76
C ARG A 16 5.86 -0.73 -13.24
N ALA A 17 4.85 -0.18 -12.57
CA ALA A 17 4.72 -0.26 -11.12
C ALA A 17 4.59 -1.71 -10.63
N THR A 18 3.73 -2.52 -11.28
CA THR A 18 3.61 -3.96 -10.96
C THR A 18 4.93 -4.71 -11.13
N ARG A 19 5.74 -4.37 -12.15
CA ARG A 19 7.07 -4.97 -12.34
C ARG A 19 8.02 -4.63 -11.20
N ILE A 20 8.00 -3.39 -10.72
CA ILE A 20 8.86 -2.95 -9.61
C ILE A 20 8.43 -3.65 -8.32
N ALA A 21 7.12 -3.66 -8.02
CA ALA A 21 6.57 -4.24 -6.80
C ALA A 21 6.75 -5.77 -6.70
N PHE A 22 6.59 -6.49 -7.82
CA PHE A 22 6.57 -7.96 -7.85
C PHE A 22 7.73 -8.57 -8.67
N GLN A 23 8.87 -7.90 -8.75
CA GLN A 23 9.98 -8.29 -9.64
C GLN A 23 10.45 -9.75 -9.46
N ASN A 24 10.42 -10.25 -8.22
CA ASN A 24 10.94 -11.57 -7.85
C ASN A 24 9.84 -12.63 -7.67
N ASP A 25 8.59 -12.28 -7.99
CA ASP A 25 7.42 -13.14 -7.88
C ASP A 25 6.66 -13.15 -9.20
N THR A 26 7.02 -14.10 -10.06
CA THR A 26 6.49 -14.19 -11.42
C THR A 26 5.01 -14.53 -11.46
N GLU A 27 4.52 -15.31 -10.48
CA GLU A 27 3.13 -15.72 -10.39
C GLU A 27 2.25 -14.51 -10.05
N VAL A 28 2.60 -13.79 -8.98
CA VAL A 28 1.88 -12.57 -8.58
C VAL A 28 2.02 -11.48 -9.63
N LEU A 29 3.19 -11.33 -10.26
CA LEU A 29 3.39 -10.38 -11.35
C LEU A 29 2.46 -10.66 -12.54
N SER A 30 2.32 -11.93 -12.93
CA SER A 30 1.42 -12.34 -14.01
C SER A 30 -0.05 -12.04 -13.66
N ALA A 31 -0.47 -12.43 -12.45
CA ALA A 31 -1.82 -12.17 -11.95
C ALA A 31 -2.13 -10.66 -11.87
N ALA A 32 -1.19 -9.85 -11.37
CA ALA A 32 -1.34 -8.40 -11.29
C ALA A 32 -1.48 -7.77 -12.68
N ARG A 33 -0.70 -8.20 -13.67
CA ARG A 33 -0.82 -7.73 -15.06
C ARG A 33 -2.16 -8.11 -15.68
N ALA A 34 -2.64 -9.34 -15.44
CA ALA A 34 -3.96 -9.78 -15.89
C ALA A 34 -5.07 -8.93 -15.26
N LYS A 35 -4.97 -8.63 -13.95
CA LYS A 35 -5.91 -7.76 -13.23
C LYS A 35 -5.91 -6.34 -13.79
N MET A 36 -4.73 -5.76 -14.06
CA MET A 36 -4.60 -4.43 -14.68
C MET A 36 -5.24 -4.39 -16.07
N ARG A 37 -5.02 -5.43 -16.89
CA ARG A 37 -5.66 -5.54 -18.21
C ARG A 37 -7.18 -5.63 -18.08
N SER A 38 -7.67 -6.48 -17.17
CA SER A 38 -9.11 -6.61 -16.92
C SER A 38 -9.73 -5.30 -16.43
N GLY A 39 -9.06 -4.56 -15.54
CA GLY A 39 -9.56 -3.28 -15.03
C GLY A 39 -9.59 -2.17 -16.08
N MET A 40 -8.70 -2.23 -17.08
CA MET A 40 -8.71 -1.32 -18.21
C MET A 40 -9.86 -1.61 -19.19
N VAL A 41 -10.17 -2.89 -19.42
CA VAL A 41 -11.27 -3.30 -20.31
C VAL A 41 -12.63 -3.14 -19.62
N ASN A 42 -12.72 -3.56 -18.36
CA ASN A 42 -13.91 -3.55 -17.54
C ASN A 42 -13.63 -2.73 -16.26
N PRO A 43 -13.79 -1.40 -16.31
CA PRO A 43 -13.54 -0.55 -15.16
C PRO A 43 -14.46 -0.93 -13.99
N PRO A 44 -13.93 -1.02 -12.76
CA PRO A 44 -14.67 -1.51 -11.60
C PRO A 44 -15.86 -0.63 -11.21
N ASN A 45 -15.83 0.66 -11.57
CA ASN A 45 -16.94 1.58 -11.35
C ASN A 45 -17.28 2.32 -12.66
N PRO A 46 -18.29 1.84 -13.40
CA PRO A 46 -18.65 2.38 -14.72
C PRO A 46 -19.34 3.75 -14.66
N LYS A 47 -19.62 4.28 -13.47
CA LYS A 47 -20.24 5.60 -13.29
C LYS A 47 -19.24 6.75 -13.34
N LEU A 48 -17.94 6.46 -13.21
CA LEU A 48 -16.88 7.47 -13.29
C LEU A 48 -16.66 7.91 -14.73
N THR A 49 -16.34 9.19 -14.91
CA THR A 49 -15.91 9.73 -16.20
C THR A 49 -14.59 9.09 -16.66
N GLU A 50 -14.32 9.13 -17.97
CA GLU A 50 -13.06 8.59 -18.52
C GLU A 50 -11.82 9.19 -17.85
N GLU A 51 -11.85 10.49 -17.54
CA GLU A 51 -10.70 11.17 -16.91
C GLU A 51 -10.48 10.70 -15.47
N GLU A 52 -11.54 10.47 -14.70
CA GLU A 52 -11.45 9.94 -13.35
C GLU A 52 -10.98 8.48 -13.34
N GLN A 53 -11.37 7.68 -14.33
CA GLN A 53 -10.87 6.31 -14.48
C GLN A 53 -9.38 6.28 -14.82
N ILE A 54 -8.92 7.20 -15.68
CA ILE A 54 -7.49 7.36 -15.99
C ILE A 54 -6.72 7.76 -14.74
N LYS A 55 -7.23 8.74 -13.99
CA LYS A 55 -6.63 9.18 -12.72
C LYS A 55 -6.57 8.03 -11.73
N HIS A 56 -7.64 7.25 -11.60
CA HIS A 56 -7.66 6.08 -10.73
C HIS A 56 -6.56 5.05 -11.08
N LEU A 57 -6.33 4.80 -12.38
CA LEU A 57 -5.24 3.93 -12.83
C LEU A 57 -3.85 4.49 -12.49
N GLU A 58 -3.67 5.81 -12.61
CA GLU A 58 -2.43 6.47 -12.18
C GLU A 58 -2.23 6.36 -10.67
N ASP A 59 -3.28 6.58 -9.87
CA ASP A 59 -3.24 6.46 -8.42
C ASP A 59 -2.88 5.03 -7.99
N VAL A 60 -3.44 4.01 -8.66
CA VAL A 60 -3.07 2.60 -8.44
C VAL A 60 -1.58 2.37 -8.77
N ALA A 61 -1.07 2.95 -9.86
CA ALA A 61 0.34 2.82 -10.22
C ALA A 61 1.26 3.46 -9.17
N VAL A 62 0.91 4.64 -8.67
CA VAL A 62 1.65 5.31 -7.59
C VAL A 62 1.58 4.48 -6.32
N PHE A 63 0.40 3.98 -5.96
CA PHE A 63 0.21 3.16 -4.77
C PHE A 63 1.07 1.90 -4.80
N LEU A 64 1.05 1.15 -5.91
CA LEU A 64 1.86 -0.06 -6.07
C LEU A 64 3.36 0.21 -5.94
N LYS A 65 3.81 1.38 -6.40
CA LYS A 65 5.22 1.76 -6.33
C LYS A 65 5.61 2.21 -4.92
N ARG A 66 4.78 3.03 -4.28
CA ARG A 66 5.17 3.73 -3.05
C ARG A 66 4.81 2.97 -1.77
N ASN A 67 3.65 2.32 -1.76
CA ASN A 67 3.02 1.80 -0.55
C ASN A 67 3.09 0.27 -0.43
N LEU A 68 3.37 -0.43 -1.52
CA LEU A 68 3.43 -1.90 -1.51
C LEU A 68 4.89 -2.38 -1.45
N VAL A 69 5.22 -3.12 -0.40
CA VAL A 69 6.51 -3.79 -0.23
C VAL A 69 6.28 -5.29 -0.14
N GLN A 70 6.93 -6.05 -1.03
CA GLN A 70 6.83 -7.51 -1.02
C GLN A 70 7.89 -8.12 -0.08
N GLY A 71 7.45 -8.95 0.86
CA GLY A 71 8.32 -9.76 1.72
C GLY A 71 8.53 -11.16 1.14
N LYS A 72 9.79 -11.58 1.01
CA LYS A 72 10.17 -12.95 0.62
C LYS A 72 10.72 -13.72 1.80
N LYS A 73 10.18 -14.91 2.07
CA LYS A 73 10.69 -15.79 3.12
C LYS A 73 12.11 -16.25 2.78
N VAL A 74 13.04 -16.04 3.70
CA VAL A 74 14.43 -16.50 3.61
C VAL A 74 14.51 -17.85 4.34
N ASN A 75 14.69 -18.92 3.58
CA ASN A 75 14.89 -20.26 4.13
C ASN A 75 16.37 -20.44 4.49
N ASP A 76 16.81 -19.83 5.59
CA ASP A 76 18.10 -20.17 6.20
C ASP A 76 17.91 -21.46 7.01
N GLY A 77 18.44 -22.58 6.51
CA GLY A 77 18.22 -23.95 7.01
C GLY A 77 18.64 -24.26 8.46
N ASN A 78 18.89 -23.27 9.33
CA ASN A 78 19.35 -23.47 10.71
C ASN A 78 18.76 -22.48 11.75
N LYS A 79 17.77 -21.64 11.40
CA LYS A 79 17.12 -20.73 12.37
C LYS A 79 15.71 -21.21 12.74
N LYS A 80 15.41 -21.21 14.05
CA LYS A 80 14.08 -21.56 14.60
C LYS A 80 12.97 -20.59 14.19
N GLU A 81 13.29 -19.38 13.74
CA GLU A 81 12.31 -18.35 13.39
C GLU A 81 12.33 -17.99 11.89
N PRO A 82 11.16 -17.85 11.25
CA PRO A 82 11.06 -17.48 9.85
C PRO A 82 11.47 -16.02 9.65
N ARG A 83 12.41 -15.78 8.73
CA ARG A 83 12.84 -14.43 8.35
C ARG A 83 12.30 -14.04 6.99
N TYR A 84 11.95 -12.76 6.84
CA TYR A 84 11.46 -12.21 5.59
C TYR A 84 12.39 -11.09 5.14
N HIS A 85 12.80 -11.14 3.88
CA HIS A 85 13.50 -10.06 3.22
C HIS A 85 12.46 -9.15 2.55
N LEU A 86 12.42 -7.88 2.96
CA LEU A 86 11.52 -6.89 2.38
C LEU A 86 12.24 -6.20 1.21
N ASN A 87 11.62 -6.21 0.03
CA ASN A 87 12.16 -5.53 -1.15
C ASN A 87 11.81 -4.03 -1.12
N ILE A 88 12.48 -3.26 -0.27
CA ILE A 88 12.34 -1.80 -0.21
C ILE A 88 13.22 -1.17 -1.29
N HIS A 89 12.67 -0.23 -2.05
CA HIS A 89 13.38 0.45 -3.14
C HIS A 89 13.27 1.97 -3.03
N LYS A 90 14.00 2.72 -3.86
CA LYS A 90 14.13 4.19 -3.78
C LYS A 90 12.80 4.94 -3.80
N ASP A 91 11.83 4.41 -4.54
CA ASP A 91 10.51 5.02 -4.69
C ASP A 91 9.50 4.59 -3.62
N THR A 92 9.88 3.69 -2.71
CA THR A 92 9.01 3.31 -1.59
C THR A 92 8.96 4.49 -0.62
N GLU A 93 7.76 4.85 -0.17
CA GLU A 93 7.61 5.89 0.84
C GLU A 93 8.19 5.38 2.16
N LEU A 94 9.32 5.95 2.55
CA LEU A 94 9.92 5.79 3.86
C LEU A 94 9.35 6.91 4.72
N GLY A 95 8.38 6.60 5.57
CA GLY A 95 7.83 7.58 6.50
C GLY A 95 8.87 7.96 7.55
N ASP A 96 9.12 9.26 7.72
CA ASP A 96 9.84 9.77 8.88
C ASP A 96 8.91 9.69 10.10
N ASN A 97 9.13 8.66 10.94
CA ASN A 97 8.30 8.41 12.12
C ASN A 97 8.51 9.43 13.26
N GLU A 98 9.33 10.47 13.06
CA GLU A 98 9.69 11.50 14.05
C GLU A 98 8.45 12.16 14.71
N THR A 99 7.36 12.36 13.97
CA THR A 99 6.13 12.98 14.48
C THR A 99 5.22 12.03 15.27
N THR A 100 5.47 10.72 15.23
CA THR A 100 4.67 9.72 15.99
C THR A 100 5.16 9.61 17.44
N ALA A 101 6.40 10.05 17.71
CA ALA A 101 6.99 10.00 19.04
C ALA A 101 6.56 11.16 19.95
N ASP A 102 5.95 12.23 19.43
CA ASP A 102 5.53 13.38 20.23
C ASP A 102 4.44 12.98 21.25
N PRO A 103 4.78 12.83 22.54
CA PRO A 103 3.79 12.45 23.56
C PRO A 103 2.82 13.60 23.88
N THR A 104 3.05 14.78 23.30
CA THR A 104 2.25 16.01 23.43
C THR A 104 1.12 16.08 22.40
N ALA A 105 1.18 15.29 21.32
CA ALA A 105 0.09 15.10 20.36
C ALA A 105 -1.02 14.15 20.90
N ARG A 106 -1.01 13.84 22.20
CA ARG A 106 -2.20 13.37 22.90
C ARG A 106 -3.31 14.37 22.62
N VAL A 107 -4.28 13.95 21.82
CA VAL A 107 -5.57 14.63 21.66
C VAL A 107 -5.98 15.11 23.05
N LYS A 108 -6.09 16.43 23.22
CA LYS A 108 -6.71 17.03 24.41
C LYS A 108 -8.18 16.66 24.37
N THR A 109 -8.50 15.39 24.61
CA THR A 109 -9.86 15.00 24.89
C THR A 109 -10.21 15.66 26.20
N ASN A 110 -11.24 16.51 26.20
CA ASN A 110 -11.86 17.06 27.40
C ASN A 110 -12.59 15.98 28.24
N LEU A 111 -12.22 14.71 28.08
CA LEU A 111 -12.69 13.62 28.90
C LEU A 111 -11.97 13.76 30.24
N LYS A 112 -12.65 14.37 31.21
CA LYS A 112 -12.26 14.33 32.62
C LYS A 112 -12.08 12.86 32.99
N ALA A 113 -10.83 12.40 33.08
CA ALA A 113 -10.52 11.11 33.66
C ALA A 113 -11.03 11.15 35.10
N ARG A 114 -12.18 10.50 35.36
CA ARG A 114 -12.57 10.23 36.75
C ARG A 114 -11.51 9.26 37.27
N PRO A 115 -10.89 9.52 38.43
CA PRO A 115 -9.95 8.57 38.99
C PRO A 115 -10.70 7.25 39.20
N PHE A 116 -10.27 6.20 38.51
CA PHE A 116 -10.71 4.84 38.81
C PHE A 116 -10.24 4.57 40.24
N LYS A 117 -11.15 4.68 41.21
CA LYS A 117 -10.92 4.12 42.54
C LYS A 117 -10.89 2.61 42.35
N CYS A 118 -9.70 2.02 42.44
CA CYS A 118 -9.59 0.63 42.87
C CYS A 118 -10.18 0.59 44.28
N SER A 119 -11.46 0.22 44.38
CA SER A 119 -12.02 -0.15 45.66
C SER A 119 -11.49 -1.54 46.00
N ASP A 120 -10.57 -1.57 46.96
CA ASP A 120 -10.31 -2.74 47.76
C ASP A 120 -11.64 -3.32 48.25
N LYS A 121 -11.94 -4.55 47.86
CA LYS A 121 -12.72 -5.46 48.70
C LYS A 121 -11.95 -6.77 48.79
N LYS A 122 -11.07 -6.83 49.79
CA LYS A 122 -10.84 -8.06 50.53
C LYS A 122 -12.16 -8.47 51.17
N GLN A 123 -12.71 -9.61 50.76
CA GLN A 123 -13.20 -10.72 51.57
C GLN A 123 -13.82 -11.75 50.65
#